data_AF-A0A2N7XTA5-F1
#
_entry.id   AF-A0A2N7XTA5-F1
#
_cell.length_a   1.000
_cell.length_b   1.000
_cell.length_c   1.000
_cell.angle_alpha   90.00
_cell.angle_beta   90.00
_cell.angle_gamma   90.00
#
_symmetry.space_group_name_H-M   'P 1'
#
loop_
_entity.id
_entity.type
_entity.pdbx_description
1 polymer ?
#
loop_
_entity_poly.entity_id
_entity_poly.type
_entity_poly.pdbx_seq_one_letter_code
_entity_poly.pdbx_strand_id
1 'polypeptide(L)' 'MQKDDRLIRAVQLATRKLASSGNYNLLMKDVLAICVEAVGASGGTIYLHDPASKRLRFQHV' A
#
# COMPACT_ATOMS: atom_id res chain seq x y z
N MET A 1 -10.12 21.41 7.04
CA MET A 1 -10.50 20.85 5.72
C MET A 1 -9.30 20.45 4.83
N GLN A 2 -8.09 20.19 5.37
CA GLN A 2 -6.92 19.77 4.55
C GLN A 2 -6.59 18.27 4.64
N LYS A 3 -7.06 17.59 5.69
CA LYS A 3 -6.69 16.20 5.97
C LYS A 3 -7.38 15.22 5.01
N ASP A 4 -8.64 15.50 4.68
CA ASP A 4 -9.45 14.63 3.81
C ASP A 4 -8.96 14.68 2.36
N ASP A 5 -8.59 15.86 1.86
CA ASP A 5 -8.02 16.02 0.51
C ASP A 5 -6.69 15.25 0.34
N ARG A 6 -5.85 15.22 1.37
CA ARG A 6 -4.59 14.47 1.36
C ARG A 6 -4.85 12.96 1.25
N LEU A 7 -5.78 12.45 2.04
CA LEU A 7 -6.13 11.02 2.04
C LEU A 7 -6.78 10.61 0.71
N ILE A 8 -7.69 11.42 0.17
CA ILE A 8 -8.33 11.16 -1.12
C ILE A 8 -7.28 11.11 -2.25
N ARG A 9 -6.33 12.06 -2.28
CA ARG A 9 -5.24 12.05 -3.26
C ARG A 9 -4.34 10.82 -3.13
N ALA A 10 -4.03 10.42 -1.90
CA ALA A 10 -3.23 9.21 -1.65
C ALA A 10 -3.93 7.95 -2.15
N VAL A 11 -5.23 7.80 -1.88
CA VAL A 11 -6.04 6.68 -2.39
C VAL A 11 -6.03 6.68 -3.93
N GLN A 12 -6.27 7.82 -4.57
CA GLN A 12 -6.22 7.92 -6.02
C GLN A 12 -4.85 7.53 -6.60
N LEU A 13 -3.76 7.96 -5.96
CA LEU A 13 -2.40 7.64 -6.40
C LEU A 13 -2.10 6.14 -6.22
N ALA A 14 -2.45 5.56 -5.07
CA ALA A 14 -2.30 4.14 -4.80
C ALA A 14 -3.10 3.30 -5.82
N THR A 15 -4.35 3.66 -6.10
CA THR A 15 -5.18 2.96 -7.10
C THR A 15 -4.57 3.02 -8.50
N ARG A 16 -4.05 4.18 -8.93
CA ARG A 16 -3.35 4.29 -10.23
C ARG A 16 -2.10 3.42 -10.27
N LYS A 17 -1.35 3.33 -9.17
CA LYS A 17 -0.17 2.48 -9.08
C LYS A 17 -0.54 1.01 -9.12
N LEU A 18 -1.59 0.60 -8.42
CA LEU A 18 -2.13 -0.77 -8.46
C LEU A 18 -2.60 -1.18 -9.86
N ALA A 19 -3.15 -0.25 -10.63
CA ALA A 19 -3.60 -0.49 -12.00
C ALA A 19 -2.46 -0.55 -13.03
N SER A 20 -1.22 -0.20 -12.65
CA SER A 20 -0.06 -0.28 -13.53
C SER A 20 0.46 -1.72 -13.66
N SER A 21 1.07 -2.05 -14.80
CA SER A 21 1.78 -3.30 -14.99
C SER A 21 3.24 -3.19 -14.52
N GLY A 22 3.81 -4.28 -14.04
CA GLY A 22 5.21 -4.30 -13.62
C GLY A 22 5.52 -5.38 -12.59
N ASN A 23 6.70 -5.27 -11.97
CA ASN A 23 7.11 -6.18 -10.91
C ASN A 23 6.21 -5.99 -9.67
N TYR A 24 5.53 -7.06 -9.28
CA TYR A 24 4.60 -7.07 -8.15
C TYR A 24 5.21 -6.54 -6.85
N ASN A 25 6.43 -6.96 -6.50
CA ASN A 25 7.08 -6.57 -5.25
C ASN A 25 7.42 -5.07 -5.23
N LEU A 26 7.87 -4.52 -6.36
CA LEU A 26 8.13 -3.07 -6.46
C LEU A 26 6.82 -2.28 -6.38
N LEU A 27 5.79 -2.76 -7.07
CA LEU A 27 4.47 -2.13 -7.08
C LEU A 27 3.85 -2.09 -5.67
N MET A 28 3.89 -3.21 -4.94
CA MET A 28 3.40 -3.28 -3.56
C MET A 28 4.20 -2.39 -2.60
N LYS A 29 5.53 -2.33 -2.75
CA LYS A 29 6.39 -1.44 -1.97
C LYS A 29 6.04 0.04 -2.19
N ASP A 30 5.82 0.44 -3.43
CA ASP A 30 5.45 1.83 -3.77
C ASP A 30 4.06 2.18 -3.22
N VAL A 31 3.10 1.26 -3.30
CA VAL A 31 1.76 1.44 -2.71
C VAL A 31 1.84 1.61 -1.19
N LEU A 32 2.65 0.79 -0.51
CA LEU A 32 2.88 0.92 0.93
C LEU A 32 3.46 2.29 1.29
N ALA A 33 4.44 2.77 0.53
CA ALA A 33 5.05 4.08 0.75
C ALA A 33 4.01 5.21 0.66
N ILE A 34 3.13 5.19 -0.35
CA ILE A 34 2.04 6.17 -0.51
C ILE A 34 1.14 6.18 0.73
N CYS A 35 0.74 5.01 1.22
CA CYS A 35 -0.14 4.89 2.37
C CYS A 35 0.52 5.39 3.67
N VAL A 36 1.77 5.01 3.92
CA VAL A 36 2.55 5.42 5.11
C VAL A 36 2.75 6.94 5.12
N GLU A 37 3.12 7.51 3.98
CA GLU A 37 3.32 8.95 3.85
C GLU A 37 2.01 9.70 4.13
N ALA A 38 0.90 9.28 3.52
CA ALA A 38 -0.40 9.94 3.63
C ALA A 38 -0.89 10.12 5.07
N VAL A 39 -0.61 9.13 5.93
CA VAL A 39 -1.00 9.17 7.35
C VAL A 39 0.09 9.70 8.27
N GLY A 40 1.29 9.98 7.74
CA GLY A 40 2.44 10.44 8.52
C GLY A 40 2.99 9.37 9.48
N ALA A 41 2.87 8.09 9.11
CA ALA A 41 3.43 6.99 9.90
C ALA A 41 4.93 6.85 9.66
N SER A 42 5.64 6.24 10.62
CA SER A 42 7.07 5.92 10.48
C SER A 42 7.34 4.70 9.61
N GLY A 43 6.30 3.89 9.34
CA GLY A 43 6.39 2.66 8.57
C GLY A 43 5.03 1.97 8.46
N GLY A 44 5.00 0.84 7.77
CA GLY A 44 3.79 0.04 7.60
C GLY A 44 4.14 -1.34 7.04
N THR A 45 3.17 -2.24 7.04
CA THR A 45 3.40 -3.63 6.61
C THR A 45 2.25 -4.10 5.74
N ILE A 46 2.58 -4.78 4.63
CA ILE A 46 1.58 -5.48 3.81
C ILE A 46 1.64 -6.97 4.12
N TYR A 47 0.47 -7.51 4.47
CA TYR A 47 0.25 -8.93 4.64
C TYR A 47 -0.57 -9.46 3.47
N LEU A 48 -0.12 -10.57 2.89
CA LEU A 48 -0.95 -11.35 1.99
C LEU A 48 -1.55 -12.52 2.75
N HIS A 49 -2.85 -12.66 2.63
CA HIS A 49 -3.51 -13.87 3.08
C HIS A 49 -3.17 -15.00 2.12
N ASP A 50 -2.55 -16.06 2.66
CA ASP A 50 -2.38 -17.33 2.00
C ASP A 50 -3.51 -18.29 2.42
N PRO A 51 -4.53 -18.50 1.56
CA PRO A 51 -5.68 -19.31 1.91
C PRO A 51 -5.34 -20.81 2.02
N ALA A 52 -4.28 -21.28 1.35
CA ALA A 52 -3.91 -22.69 1.37
C ALA A 52 -3.35 -23.09 2.75
N SER A 53 -2.53 -22.22 3.33
CA SER A 53 -1.99 -22.43 4.67
C SER A 53 -2.82 -21.77 5.78
N LYS A 54 -3.82 -20.94 5.44
CA LYS A 54 -4.60 -20.09 6.36
C LYS A 54 -3.70 -19.17 7.20
N ARG A 55 -2.67 -18.59 6.58
CA ARG A 55 -1.68 -17.72 7.26
C ARG A 55 -1.55 -16.37 6.58
N LEU A 56 -1.06 -15.40 7.34
CA LEU A 56 -0.58 -14.14 6.80
C LEU A 56 0.89 -14.28 6.43
N ARG A 57 1.22 -13.96 5.18
CA ARG A 57 2.59 -13.89 4.67
C ARG A 57 3.01 -12.43 4.63
N PHE A 58 4.10 -12.12 5.33
CA PHE A 58 4.73 -10.82 5.29
C PHE A 58 5.34 -10.59 3.90
N GLN A 59 4.92 -9.53 3.21
CA GLN A 59 5.50 -9.15 1.92
C GLN A 59 6.49 -8.01 2.07
N HIS A 60 6.10 -6.95 2.78
CA HIS A 60 6.94 -5.78 3.02
C HIS A 60 6.78 -5.37 4.47
N VAL A 61 7.91 -5.28 5.18
CA VAL A 61 8.05 -4.87 6.59
C VAL A 61 8.94 -3.64 6.64
#